data_AF-A0A969XJN2-F1
#
_entry.id   AF-A0A969XJN2-F1
#
_cell.length_a   1.000
_cell.length_b   1.000
_cell.length_c   1.000
_cell.angle_alpha   90.00
_cell.angle_beta   90.00
_cell.angle_gamma   90.00
#
_symmetry.space_group_name_H-M   'P 1'
#
loop_
_entity.id
_entity.type
_entity.pdbx_description
1 polymer ?
#
loop_
_entity_poly.entity_id
_entity_poly.type
_entity_poly.pdbx_seq_one_letter_code
_entity_poly.pdbx_strand_id
1 'polypeptide(L)'
;MPEQAVDFKAQALFAGLVYNEAGEPVEVAHIGGEAHYAIPDDGFLRHVEAHVVDDAVLVQLQEQVSAVQDELVQAMLSMLGKEDIFTKAALEASVRNLKENVRQSQQAQWQPWLRMLGFRVVVNVHGEVVEVIYPEQPEGDE
;
A
#
# COMPACT_ATOMS: atom_id res chain seq x y z
N MET A 1 19.44 5.64 25.39
CA MET A 1 19.24 5.79 23.93
C MET A 1 17.77 6.13 23.75
N PRO A 2 17.38 7.31 23.23
CA PRO A 2 15.97 7.59 23.05
C PRO A 2 15.47 6.86 21.80
N GLU A 3 14.44 6.08 22.01
CA GLU A 3 13.54 5.50 21.01
C GLU A 3 13.06 6.65 20.11
N GLN A 4 13.54 6.68 18.86
CA GLN A 4 13.04 7.62 17.87
C GLN A 4 11.59 7.21 17.59
N ALA A 5 10.64 7.93 18.18
CA ALA A 5 9.28 7.95 17.67
C ALA A 5 9.38 8.39 16.21
N VAL A 6 9.28 7.43 15.29
CA VAL A 6 9.24 7.70 13.85
C VAL A 6 8.06 8.63 13.64
N ASP A 7 8.31 9.89 13.31
CA ASP A 7 7.25 10.82 12.99
C ASP A 7 6.70 10.44 11.61
N PHE A 8 5.66 9.61 11.63
CA PHE A 8 5.02 9.09 10.44
C PHE A 8 4.39 10.21 9.58
N LYS A 9 4.19 11.42 10.12
CA LYS A 9 3.70 12.56 9.34
C LYS A 9 4.78 13.23 8.50
N ALA A 10 6.04 13.02 8.84
CA ALA A 10 7.17 13.56 8.11
C ALA A 10 7.57 12.70 6.88
N GLN A 11 6.87 11.59 6.64
CA GLN A 11 7.21 10.65 5.56
C GLN A 11 6.01 10.43 4.63
N ALA A 12 6.30 10.23 3.34
CA ALA A 12 5.34 9.80 2.33
C ALA A 12 5.65 8.36 1.95
N LEU A 13 4.84 7.40 2.41
CA LEU A 13 5.13 5.97 2.29
C LEU A 13 5.16 5.49 0.84
N PHE A 14 4.26 6.01 0.01
CA PHE A 14 4.12 5.62 -1.40
C PHE A 14 4.75 6.65 -2.35
N ALA A 15 5.73 7.43 -1.90
CA ALA A 15 6.42 8.41 -2.75
C ALA A 15 6.84 7.79 -4.11
N GLY A 16 6.53 8.46 -5.23
CA GLY A 16 6.86 7.96 -6.57
C GLY A 16 6.08 6.72 -7.04
N LEU A 17 5.06 6.29 -6.27
CA LEU A 17 4.10 5.25 -6.64
C LEU A 17 2.68 5.82 -6.79
N VAL A 18 2.47 7.10 -6.43
CA VAL A 18 1.18 7.79 -6.51
C VAL A 18 1.07 8.56 -7.81
N TYR A 19 -0.09 8.46 -8.46
CA TYR A 19 -0.44 9.11 -9.73
C TYR A 19 -1.83 9.74 -9.61
N ASN A 20 -2.08 10.82 -10.35
CA ASN A 20 -3.43 11.38 -10.45
C ASN A 20 -4.27 10.57 -11.46
N GLU A 21 -5.56 10.91 -11.58
CA GLU A 21 -6.50 10.27 -12.53
C GLU A 21 -6.10 10.44 -14.00
N ALA A 22 -5.30 11.46 -14.35
CA ALA A 22 -4.75 11.66 -15.68
C ALA A 22 -3.48 10.81 -15.96
N GLY A 23 -3.02 10.04 -14.96
CA GLY A 23 -1.81 9.22 -15.05
C GLY A 23 -0.51 10.01 -14.85
N GLU A 24 -0.58 11.24 -14.36
CA GLU A 24 0.56 12.08 -14.06
C GLU A 24 1.15 11.70 -12.69
N PRO A 25 2.48 11.63 -12.55
CA PRO A 25 3.11 11.28 -11.27
C PRO A 25 2.88 12.39 -10.25
N VAL A 26 2.57 11.99 -9.02
CA VAL A 26 2.40 12.90 -7.88
C VAL A 26 3.73 13.03 -7.15
N GLU A 27 4.21 14.26 -7.03
CA GLU A 27 5.46 14.57 -6.32
C GLU A 27 5.24 14.72 -4.82
N VAL A 28 6.33 14.66 -4.05
CA VAL A 28 6.29 14.88 -2.60
C VAL A 28 6.92 16.23 -2.26
N ALA A 29 6.17 17.07 -1.58
CA ALA A 29 6.62 18.34 -1.01
C ALA A 29 6.62 18.25 0.52
N HIS A 30 7.47 19.05 1.17
CA HIS A 30 7.49 19.16 2.63
C HIS A 30 7.03 20.56 3.05
N ILE A 31 5.93 20.63 3.81
CA ILE A 31 5.35 21.88 4.30
C ILE A 31 5.35 21.82 5.82
N GLY A 32 6.04 22.75 6.47
CA GLY A 32 6.08 22.81 7.94
C GLY A 32 6.75 21.61 8.62
N GLY A 33 7.50 20.77 7.88
CA GLY A 33 8.08 19.53 8.39
C GLY A 33 7.23 18.28 8.14
N GLU A 34 6.03 18.43 7.58
CA GLU A 34 5.14 17.32 7.23
C GLU A 34 5.19 17.05 5.72
N ALA A 35 5.19 15.77 5.35
CA ALA A 35 5.19 15.35 3.95
C ALA A 35 3.79 15.52 3.35
N HIS A 36 3.75 16.03 2.12
CA HIS A 36 2.53 16.26 1.35
C HIS A 36 2.69 15.72 -0.05
N TYR A 37 1.64 15.12 -0.59
CA TYR A 37 1.50 14.80 -2.00
C TYR A 37 1.04 16.04 -2.77
N ALA A 38 1.83 16.47 -3.75
CA ALA A 38 1.53 17.56 -4.67
C ALA A 38 0.87 16.99 -5.92
N ILE A 39 -0.46 16.91 -5.90
CA ILE A 39 -1.30 16.30 -6.94
C ILE A 39 -1.53 17.31 -8.06
N PRO A 40 -1.12 17.01 -9.31
CA PRO A 40 -1.42 17.88 -10.46
C PRO A 40 -2.93 17.92 -10.73
N ASP A 41 -3.46 19.13 -10.90
CA ASP A 41 -4.87 19.42 -11.19
C ASP A 41 -4.97 20.67 -12.09
N ASP A 42 -5.16 20.47 -13.39
CA ASP A 42 -5.34 21.53 -14.41
C ASP A 42 -4.34 22.70 -14.31
N GLY A 43 -3.05 22.38 -14.16
CA GLY A 43 -1.96 23.37 -14.05
C GLY A 43 -1.72 23.90 -12.63
N PHE A 44 -2.47 23.42 -11.63
CA PHE A 44 -2.23 23.66 -10.21
C PHE A 44 -1.65 22.41 -9.53
N LEU A 45 -1.02 22.62 -8.37
CA LEU A 45 -0.55 21.55 -7.49
C LEU A 45 -1.33 21.59 -6.18
N ARG A 46 -2.21 20.62 -6.00
CA ARG A 46 -2.97 20.46 -4.77
C ARG A 46 -2.14 19.67 -3.77
N HIS A 47 -1.86 20.29 -2.62
CA HIS A 47 -1.08 19.65 -1.57
C HIS A 47 -2.02 18.95 -0.60
N VAL A 48 -1.83 17.65 -0.45
CA VAL A 48 -2.58 16.80 0.49
C VAL A 48 -1.59 16.16 1.44
N GLU A 49 -1.91 16.14 2.73
CA GLU A 49 -1.06 15.51 3.76
C GLU A 49 -0.80 14.04 3.40
N ALA A 50 0.47 13.64 3.33
CA ALA A 50 0.85 12.33 2.82
C ALA A 50 0.27 11.19 3.66
N HIS A 51 0.24 11.37 4.99
CA HIS A 51 -0.28 10.36 5.91
C HIS A 51 -1.77 10.03 5.68
N VAL A 52 -2.57 10.98 5.17
CA VAL A 52 -4.00 10.75 4.89
C VAL A 52 -4.14 9.80 3.70
N VAL A 53 -3.38 10.06 2.64
CA VAL A 53 -3.35 9.22 1.44
C VAL A 53 -2.76 7.85 1.79
N ASP A 54 -1.63 7.82 2.50
CA ASP A 54 -0.94 6.61 2.90
C ASP A 54 -1.84 5.69 3.73
N ASP A 55 -2.61 6.23 4.68
CA ASP A 55 -3.53 5.44 5.49
C ASP A 55 -4.67 4.84 4.65
N ALA A 56 -5.25 5.64 3.74
CA ALA A 56 -6.28 5.16 2.82
C ALA A 56 -5.77 4.01 1.93
N VAL A 57 -4.56 4.13 1.38
CA VAL A 57 -3.93 3.05 0.60
C VAL A 57 -3.73 1.80 1.44
N LEU A 58 -3.25 1.94 2.69
CA LEU A 58 -3.03 0.81 3.58
C LEU A 58 -4.34 0.10 4.00
N VAL A 59 -5.44 0.85 4.13
CA VAL A 59 -6.79 0.29 4.37
C VAL A 59 -7.21 -0.53 3.16
N GLN A 60 -7.12 0.02 1.94
CA GLN A 60 -7.50 -0.69 0.72
C GLN A 60 -6.63 -1.94 0.47
N LEU A 61 -5.31 -1.85 0.70
CA LEU A 61 -4.41 -3.00 0.65
C LEU A 61 -4.84 -4.10 1.64
N GLN A 62 -5.26 -3.73 2.85
CA GLN A 62 -5.75 -4.70 3.83
C GLN A 62 -7.05 -5.36 3.36
N GLU A 63 -8.02 -4.58 2.89
CA GLU A 63 -9.30 -5.10 2.40
C GLU A 63 -9.11 -6.10 1.26
N GLN A 64 -8.20 -5.80 0.33
CA GLN A 64 -7.89 -6.68 -0.79
C GLN A 64 -7.20 -7.99 -0.34
N VAL A 65 -6.24 -7.92 0.57
CA VAL A 65 -5.61 -9.12 1.14
C VAL A 65 -6.63 -9.97 1.90
N SER A 66 -7.55 -9.35 2.63
CA SER A 66 -8.64 -10.05 3.32
C SER A 66 -9.64 -10.70 2.36
N ALA A 67 -9.96 -10.04 1.24
CA ALA A 67 -10.84 -10.58 0.20
C ALA A 67 -10.19 -11.77 -0.53
N VAL A 68 -8.90 -11.65 -0.88
CA VAL A 68 -8.12 -12.72 -1.51
C VAL A 68 -7.86 -13.87 -0.55
N GLN A 69 -7.76 -13.61 0.76
CA GLN A 69 -7.62 -14.67 1.76
C GLN A 69 -8.80 -15.61 1.80
N ASP A 70 -10.04 -15.13 1.72
CA ASP A 70 -11.19 -16.04 1.75
C ASP A 70 -11.17 -16.99 0.54
N GLU A 71 -10.83 -16.50 -0.67
CA GLU A 71 -10.70 -17.34 -1.87
C GLU A 71 -9.48 -18.25 -1.86
N LEU A 72 -8.30 -17.76 -1.46
CA LEU A 72 -7.09 -18.59 -1.30
C LEU A 72 -7.29 -19.65 -0.23
N VAL A 73 -7.91 -19.30 0.90
CA VAL A 73 -8.23 -20.25 1.98
C VAL A 73 -9.23 -21.29 1.48
N GLN A 74 -10.27 -20.91 0.75
CA GLN A 74 -11.24 -21.84 0.16
C GLN A 74 -10.59 -22.77 -0.89
N ALA A 75 -9.74 -22.23 -1.77
CA ALA A 75 -9.01 -22.99 -2.78
C ALA A 75 -7.98 -23.94 -2.15
N MET A 76 -7.25 -23.48 -1.13
CA MET A 76 -6.30 -24.30 -0.39
C MET A 76 -6.97 -25.35 0.49
N LEU A 77 -8.13 -25.06 1.11
CA LEU A 77 -8.97 -26.03 1.83
C LEU A 77 -9.55 -27.10 0.89
N SER A 78 -9.90 -26.71 -0.33
CA SER A 78 -10.41 -27.63 -1.36
C SER A 78 -9.31 -28.53 -1.94
N MET A 79 -8.05 -28.05 -2.00
CA MET A 79 -6.90 -28.83 -2.46
C MET A 79 -6.26 -29.71 -1.37
N LEU A 80 -6.21 -29.26 -0.11
CA LEU A 80 -5.62 -30.00 1.00
C LEU A 80 -6.72 -30.58 1.90
N GLY A 81 -7.21 -31.75 1.52
CA GLY A 81 -8.03 -32.58 2.40
C GLY A 81 -7.23 -33.07 3.61
N LYS A 82 -7.14 -32.27 4.68
CA LYS A 82 -7.10 -32.65 6.11
C LYS A 82 -6.77 -31.45 6.99
N GLU A 83 -7.59 -31.31 8.01
CA GLU A 83 -7.79 -30.18 8.92
C GLU A 83 -6.68 -29.91 9.95
N ASP A 84 -5.38 -29.99 9.62
CA ASP A 84 -4.38 -29.99 10.72
C ASP A 84 -2.98 -29.41 10.43
N ILE A 85 -2.89 -28.31 9.67
CA ILE A 85 -1.57 -27.65 9.51
C ILE A 85 -1.61 -26.12 9.59
N PHE A 86 -2.76 -25.47 9.41
CA PHE A 86 -2.90 -24.02 9.59
C PHE A 86 -4.25 -23.68 10.23
N THR A 87 -4.21 -23.21 11.47
CA THR A 87 -5.39 -22.71 12.18
C THR A 87 -5.72 -21.29 11.70
N LYS A 88 -7.01 -20.99 11.44
CA LYS A 88 -7.50 -19.65 11.03
C LYS A 88 -6.88 -18.49 11.82
N ALA A 89 -6.68 -18.68 13.13
CA ALA A 89 -6.06 -17.70 14.03
C ALA A 89 -4.59 -17.37 13.70
N ALA A 90 -3.82 -18.32 13.17
CA ALA A 90 -2.42 -18.12 12.79
C ALA A 90 -2.31 -17.29 11.49
N LEU A 91 -3.21 -17.53 10.54
CA LEU A 91 -3.29 -16.75 9.31
C LEU A 91 -3.70 -15.29 9.62
N GLU A 92 -4.73 -15.10 10.45
CA GLU A 92 -5.15 -13.77 10.88
C GLU A 92 -4.03 -13.03 11.65
N ALA A 93 -3.20 -13.74 12.42
CA ALA A 93 -2.06 -13.15 13.11
C ALA A 93 -0.98 -12.65 12.14
N SER A 94 -0.70 -13.41 11.07
CA SER A 94 0.25 -12.97 10.04
C SER A 94 -0.23 -11.74 9.27
N VAL A 95 -1.53 -11.61 9.00
CA VAL A 95 -2.10 -10.39 8.37
C VAL A 95 -2.01 -9.19 9.28
N ARG A 96 -2.35 -9.36 10.56
CA ARG A 96 -2.22 -8.29 11.57
C ARG A 96 -0.76 -7.82 11.67
N ASN A 97 0.18 -8.75 11.65
CA ASN A 97 1.61 -8.46 11.72
C ASN A 97 2.19 -7.91 10.40
N LEU A 98 1.52 -8.08 9.26
CA LEU A 98 1.99 -7.53 7.98
C LEU A 98 2.05 -6.00 8.01
N LYS A 99 1.04 -5.35 8.61
CA LYS A 99 1.02 -3.88 8.79
C LYS A 99 2.20 -3.38 9.62
N GLU A 100 2.52 -4.05 10.71
CA GLU A 100 3.68 -3.71 11.55
C GLU A 100 5.00 -4.02 10.85
N ASN A 101 5.13 -5.14 10.15
CA ASN A 101 6.34 -5.48 9.42
C ASN A 101 6.63 -4.52 8.25
N VAL A 102 5.61 -4.05 7.53
CA VAL A 102 5.77 -3.02 6.49
C VAL A 102 6.20 -1.69 7.11
N ARG A 103 5.61 -1.30 8.25
CA ARG A 103 5.99 -0.07 8.97
C ARG A 103 7.39 -0.13 9.59
N GLN A 104 7.86 -1.33 9.98
CA GLN A 104 9.19 -1.55 10.54
C GLN A 104 10.27 -1.78 9.46
N SER A 105 9.88 -2.20 8.26
CA SER A 105 10.78 -2.38 7.13
C SER A 105 11.08 -1.03 6.47
N GLN A 106 12.35 -0.79 6.14
CA GLN A 106 12.76 0.47 5.51
C GLN A 106 12.17 0.58 4.09
N GLN A 107 11.50 1.71 3.80
CA GLN A 107 10.86 1.99 2.50
C GLN A 107 11.75 1.69 1.29
N ALA A 108 13.03 2.01 1.41
CA ALA A 108 14.05 1.78 0.39
C ALA A 108 14.15 0.31 -0.06
N GLN A 109 13.70 -0.65 0.76
CA GLN A 109 13.84 -2.08 0.47
C GLN A 109 12.75 -2.63 -0.46
N TRP A 110 11.54 -2.10 -0.39
CA TRP A 110 10.38 -2.62 -1.13
C TRP A 110 9.89 -1.68 -2.23
N GLN A 111 10.06 -0.36 -2.05
CA GLN A 111 9.59 0.64 -3.01
C GLN A 111 10.19 0.49 -4.43
N PRO A 112 11.50 0.21 -4.63
CA PRO A 112 12.04 0.01 -5.98
C PRO A 112 11.47 -1.23 -6.67
N TRP A 113 11.21 -2.28 -5.90
CA TRP A 113 10.66 -3.54 -6.39
C TRP A 113 9.19 -3.38 -6.81
N LEU A 114 8.37 -2.72 -5.97
CA LEU A 114 6.98 -2.40 -6.30
C LEU A 114 6.87 -1.52 -7.55
N ARG A 115 7.76 -0.52 -7.68
CA ARG A 115 7.80 0.33 -8.87
C ARG A 115 8.11 -0.47 -10.14
N MET A 116 9.09 -1.37 -10.08
CA MET A 116 9.47 -2.22 -11.21
C MET A 116 8.34 -3.16 -11.63
N LEU A 117 7.59 -3.66 -10.65
CA LEU A 117 6.44 -4.53 -10.86
C LEU A 117 5.17 -3.82 -11.34
N GLY A 118 5.22 -2.49 -11.53
CA GLY A 118 4.09 -1.73 -12.04
C GLY A 118 3.04 -1.40 -10.98
N PHE A 119 3.34 -1.54 -9.68
CA PHE A 119 2.45 -1.08 -8.62
C PHE A 119 2.22 0.42 -8.72
N ARG A 120 0.95 0.84 -8.72
CA ARG A 120 0.56 2.26 -8.77
C ARG A 120 -0.65 2.50 -7.88
N VAL A 121 -0.67 3.66 -7.26
CA VAL A 121 -1.84 4.18 -6.55
C VAL A 121 -2.38 5.35 -7.35
N VAL A 122 -3.64 5.28 -7.75
CA VAL A 122 -4.34 6.38 -8.42
C VAL A 122 -5.16 7.12 -7.38
N VAL A 123 -4.95 8.43 -7.28
CA VAL A 123 -5.68 9.32 -6.38
C VAL A 123 -6.41 10.41 -7.15
N ASN A 124 -7.53 10.87 -6.64
CA ASN A 124 -8.20 12.05 -7.16
C ASN A 124 -7.54 13.34 -6.64
N VAL A 125 -8.03 14.49 -7.10
CA VAL A 125 -7.52 15.81 -6.71
C VAL A 125 -7.64 16.10 -5.20
N HIS A 126 -8.52 15.40 -4.48
CA HIS A 126 -8.68 15.51 -3.04
C HIS A 126 -7.72 14.61 -2.24
N GLY A 127 -6.95 13.75 -2.92
CA GLY A 127 -6.09 12.74 -2.30
C GLY A 127 -6.86 11.50 -1.85
N GLU A 128 -8.09 11.31 -2.33
CA GLU A 128 -8.84 10.08 -2.10
C GLU A 128 -8.33 9.01 -3.07
N VAL A 129 -8.09 7.80 -2.57
CA VAL A 129 -7.63 6.68 -3.39
C VAL A 129 -8.77 6.19 -4.26
N VAL A 130 -8.57 6.28 -5.58
CA VAL A 130 -9.55 5.85 -6.59
C VAL A 130 -9.29 4.40 -6.96
N GLU A 131 -8.02 4.04 -7.15
CA GLU A 131 -7.62 2.70 -7.59
C GLU A 131 -6.23 2.36 -7.06
N VAL A 132 -6.03 1.09 -6.70
CA VAL A 132 -4.70 0.54 -6.45
C VAL A 132 -4.44 -0.50 -7.53
N ILE A 133 -3.48 -0.23 -8.41
CA ILE A 133 -3.04 -1.11 -9.48
C ILE A 133 -1.96 -2.02 -8.90
N TYR A 134 -2.26 -3.31 -8.84
CA TYR A 134 -1.34 -4.33 -8.36
C TYR A 134 -0.42 -4.78 -9.48
N PRO A 135 0.78 -5.28 -9.17
CA PRO A 135 1.52 -6.09 -10.12
C PRO A 135 0.62 -7.23 -10.59
N GLU A 136 0.40 -7.35 -11.89
CA GLU A 136 -0.09 -8.62 -12.41
C GLU A 136 0.96 -9.66 -12.03
N GLN A 137 0.55 -10.63 -11.23
CA GLN A 137 1.29 -11.88 -11.08
C GLN A 137 1.55 -12.35 -12.52
N PRO A 138 2.78 -12.73 -12.91
CA PRO A 138 2.97 -13.28 -14.24
C PRO A 138 1.95 -14.40 -14.37
N GLU A 139 0.99 -14.21 -15.28
CA GLU A 139 0.08 -15.28 -15.64
C GLU A 139 1.01 -16.44 -15.98
N GLY A 140 0.93 -17.49 -15.18
CA GLY A 140 1.64 -18.72 -15.49
C GLY A 140 0.99 -19.22 -16.75
N ASP A 141 1.52 -18.80 -17.90
CA ASP A 141 1.15 -19.31 -19.21
C ASP A 141 1.11 -20.84 -19.13
N GLU A 142 -0.08 -21.39 -19.35
CA GLU A 142 -0.35 -22.82 -19.50
C GLU A 142 0.45 -23.43 -20.67
#